data_AF-A0A831MA92-F1
#
_entry.id   AF-A0A831MA92-F1
#
_cell.length_a   1.000
_cell.length_b   1.000
_cell.length_c   1.000
_cell.angle_alpha   90.00
_cell.angle_beta   90.00
_cell.angle_gamma   90.00
#
_symmetry.space_group_name_H-M   'P 1'
#
loop_
_entity.id
_entity.type
_entity.pdbx_description
1 polymer ?
#
loop_
_entity_poly.entity_id
_entity_poly.type
_entity_poly.pdbx_seq_one_letter_code
_entity_poly.pdbx_strand_id
1 'polypeptide(L)'
;MSLERRAVTAARGLCRLWAACWLAAAITASALSLNKQPRRLPELLPELGPIEPSFWEQHGALLVAALVAAAAVLGVLVWKLRQPKPVTPPDPLDTARQMLRALVGRPEDSSLAAQTSQALRQFIRAALEMGEVERTAAEFEAILQRHPRLEPDLARALADFLRECEPRAFAPVPPSPSAGLVERALALADRLEAALRPPPASDRPAPPPAA
;
A
#
# COMPACT_ATOMS: atom_id res chain seq x y z
N MET A 1 -2.02 -2.30 -16.86
CA MET A 1 -1.27 -1.11 -17.33
C MET A 1 -0.45 -0.38 -16.24
N SER A 2 -0.20 -0.98 -15.06
CA SER A 2 0.49 -0.32 -13.91
C SER A 2 1.89 -0.87 -13.59
N LEU A 3 2.31 -1.99 -14.20
CA LEU A 3 3.62 -2.60 -13.94
C LEU A 3 4.75 -1.98 -14.78
N GLU A 4 4.46 -1.56 -16.01
CA GLU A 4 5.50 -1.00 -16.90
C GLU A 4 6.01 0.38 -16.46
N ARG A 5 5.17 1.19 -15.81
CA ARG A 5 5.60 2.51 -15.29
C ARG A 5 6.57 2.41 -14.12
N ARG A 6 6.58 1.27 -13.40
CA ARG A 6 7.48 1.03 -12.25
C ARG A 6 8.87 0.57 -12.69
N ALA A 7 8.97 -0.17 -13.79
CA ALA A 7 10.26 -0.57 -14.36
C ALA A 7 11.04 0.62 -14.93
N VAL A 8 10.33 1.55 -15.58
CA VAL A 8 10.95 2.68 -16.28
C VAL A 8 11.50 3.76 -15.32
N THR A 9 10.92 3.93 -14.13
CA THR A 9 11.44 4.87 -13.11
C THR A 9 12.63 4.30 -12.34
N ALA A 10 12.66 2.99 -12.07
CA ALA A 10 13.81 2.33 -11.46
C ALA A 10 15.04 2.31 -12.40
N ALA A 11 14.83 2.05 -13.70
CA ALA A 11 15.91 2.07 -14.70
C ALA A 11 16.55 3.47 -14.87
N ARG A 12 15.76 4.54 -14.75
CA ARG A 12 16.25 5.93 -14.85
C ARG A 12 17.12 6.35 -13.66
N GLY A 13 16.85 5.84 -12.47
CA GLY A 13 17.67 6.08 -11.28
C GLY A 13 19.03 5.37 -11.36
N LEU A 14 19.02 4.12 -11.83
CA LEU A 14 20.23 3.32 -12.01
C LEU A 14 21.13 3.89 -13.14
N CYS A 15 20.56 4.31 -14.27
CA CYS A 15 21.31 4.94 -15.36
C CYS A 15 21.97 6.27 -14.96
N ARG A 16 21.34 7.09 -14.11
CA ARG A 16 21.93 8.36 -13.64
C ARG A 16 23.10 8.15 -12.70
N LEU A 17 23.03 7.12 -11.84
CA LEU A 17 24.14 6.75 -10.95
C LEU A 17 25.31 6.13 -11.73
N TRP A 18 25.04 5.29 -12.73
CA TRP A 18 26.07 4.75 -13.62
C TRP A 18 26.73 5.83 -14.49
N ALA A 19 25.95 6.77 -15.04
CA ALA A 19 26.47 7.89 -15.83
C ALA A 19 27.33 8.84 -14.97
N ALA A 20 26.94 9.09 -13.71
CA ALA A 20 27.73 9.90 -12.78
C ALA A 20 29.06 9.22 -12.40
N CYS A 21 29.08 7.89 -12.22
CA CYS A 21 30.31 7.13 -12.01
C CYS A 21 31.24 7.19 -13.24
N TRP A 22 30.71 7.07 -14.45
CA TRP A 22 31.50 7.19 -15.68
C TRP A 22 32.05 8.62 -15.89
N LEU A 23 31.26 9.65 -15.57
CA LEU A 23 31.70 11.04 -15.65
C LEU A 23 32.79 11.36 -14.59
N ALA A 24 32.65 10.85 -13.38
CA ALA A 24 33.69 11.00 -12.34
C ALA A 24 35.00 10.30 -12.73
N ALA A 25 34.93 9.09 -13.31
CA ALA A 25 36.09 8.36 -13.80
C ALA A 25 36.77 9.09 -15.00
N ALA A 26 35.99 9.68 -15.89
CA ALA A 26 36.52 10.47 -17.02
C ALA A 26 37.23 11.75 -16.55
N ILE A 27 36.70 12.44 -15.54
CA ILE A 27 37.32 13.65 -14.98
C ILE A 27 38.66 13.32 -14.31
N THR A 28 38.78 12.17 -13.63
CA THR A 28 40.06 11.74 -13.05
C THR A 28 41.11 11.36 -14.10
N ALA A 29 40.71 10.84 -15.26
CA ALA A 29 41.65 10.49 -16.33
C ALA A 29 42.20 11.73 -17.06
N SER A 30 41.41 12.82 -17.17
CA SER A 30 41.85 14.06 -17.83
C SER A 30 42.82 14.90 -16.99
N ALA A 31 42.82 14.75 -15.66
CA ALA A 31 43.72 15.51 -14.78
C ALA A 31 45.20 15.08 -14.87
N LEU A 32 45.51 13.89 -15.40
CA LEU A 32 46.89 13.41 -15.57
C LEU A 32 47.57 13.88 -16.86
N SER A 33 46.89 14.63 -17.74
CA SER A 33 47.50 15.14 -18.98
C SER A 33 48.04 16.57 -18.80
N LEU A 34 48.93 16.75 -17.81
CA LEU A 34 49.68 18.00 -17.64
C LEU A 34 50.85 18.04 -18.63
N ASN A 35 50.57 18.67 -19.77
CA ASN A 35 51.46 19.48 -20.60
C ASN A 35 52.98 19.24 -20.41
N LYS A 36 53.54 18.25 -21.11
CA LYS A 36 54.99 18.08 -21.31
C LYS A 36 55.52 19.16 -22.27
N GLN A 37 55.68 20.38 -21.78
CA GLN A 37 56.46 21.41 -22.49
C GLN A 37 57.94 21.27 -22.12
N PRO A 38 58.87 21.21 -23.09
CA PRO A 38 60.30 21.18 -22.79
C PRO A 38 60.77 22.57 -22.38
N ARG A 39 60.58 22.94 -21.11
CA ARG A 39 61.26 24.10 -20.53
C ARG A 39 62.74 23.73 -20.35
N ARG A 40 63.65 24.52 -20.92
CA ARG A 40 65.08 24.45 -20.63
C ARG A 40 65.28 24.75 -19.14
N LEU A 41 65.72 23.75 -18.37
CA LEU A 41 66.04 23.92 -16.95
C LEU A 41 67.41 24.62 -16.82
N PRO A 42 67.56 25.58 -15.87
CA PRO A 42 68.86 26.06 -15.45
C PRO A 42 69.68 24.94 -14.78
N GLU A 43 71.00 25.11 -14.80
CA GLU A 43 72.00 24.12 -14.41
C GLU A 43 71.75 23.52 -13.01
N LEU A 44 71.76 22.19 -12.96
CA LEU A 44 71.23 21.36 -11.88
C LEU A 44 71.99 21.56 -10.56
N LEU A 45 71.26 21.82 -9.47
CA LEU A 45 71.79 21.68 -8.10
C LEU A 45 72.24 20.22 -7.85
N PRO A 46 73.18 19.98 -6.90
CA PRO A 46 73.64 18.65 -6.57
C PRO A 46 72.46 17.71 -6.27
N GLU A 47 72.57 16.46 -6.73
CA GLU A 47 71.50 15.45 -6.64
C GLU A 47 71.01 15.30 -5.20
N LEU A 48 69.84 15.88 -4.91
CA LEU A 48 69.10 15.56 -3.69
C LEU A 48 68.70 14.08 -3.79
N GLY A 49 69.00 13.33 -2.73
CA GLY A 49 68.74 11.89 -2.66
C GLY A 49 67.28 11.52 -2.91
N PRO A 50 66.99 10.21 -3.09
CA PRO A 50 65.66 9.74 -3.44
C PRO A 50 64.62 10.27 -2.45
N ILE A 51 63.65 11.02 -2.96
CA ILE A 51 62.53 11.54 -2.18
C ILE A 51 61.70 10.35 -1.71
N GLU A 52 61.50 10.21 -0.40
CA GLU A 52 60.68 9.14 0.14
C GLU A 52 59.23 9.29 -0.38
N PRO A 53 58.58 8.18 -0.78
CA PRO A 53 57.24 8.23 -1.32
C PRO A 53 56.29 8.83 -0.31
N SER A 54 55.55 9.85 -0.74
CA SER A 54 54.68 10.61 0.13
C SER A 54 53.46 9.79 0.56
N PHE A 55 52.83 10.17 1.67
CA PHE A 55 51.61 9.53 2.17
C PHE A 55 50.52 9.37 1.10
N TRP A 56 50.36 10.38 0.24
CA TRP A 56 49.36 10.40 -0.83
C TRP A 56 49.64 9.38 -1.94
N GLU A 57 50.90 9.10 -2.25
CA GLU A 57 51.27 8.10 -3.26
C GLU A 57 51.05 6.68 -2.72
N GLN A 58 51.31 6.48 -1.43
CA GLN A 58 51.11 5.17 -0.79
C GLN A 58 49.63 4.87 -0.52
N HIS A 59 48.85 5.86 -0.04
CA HIS A 59 47.50 5.64 0.48
C HIS A 59 46.39 6.28 -0.35
N GLY A 60 46.72 7.09 -1.37
CA GLY A 60 45.72 7.82 -2.16
C GLY A 60 44.69 6.91 -2.82
N ALA A 61 45.14 5.80 -3.41
CA ALA A 61 44.24 4.83 -4.03
C ALA A 61 43.28 4.18 -3.01
N LEU A 62 43.78 3.88 -1.80
CA LEU A 62 42.97 3.30 -0.72
C LEU A 62 41.93 4.29 -0.19
N LEU A 63 42.30 5.57 -0.05
CA LEU A 63 41.37 6.62 0.37
C LEU A 63 40.25 6.83 -0.66
N VAL A 64 40.58 6.85 -1.95
CA VAL A 64 39.57 6.94 -3.02
C VAL A 64 38.65 5.73 -3.02
N ALA A 65 39.20 4.51 -2.90
CA ALA A 65 38.40 3.29 -2.83
C ALA A 65 37.46 3.28 -1.61
N ALA A 66 37.95 3.70 -0.44
CA ALA A 66 37.15 3.79 0.78
C ALA A 66 36.00 4.79 0.64
N LEU A 67 36.24 5.95 0.00
CA LEU A 67 35.21 6.96 -0.24
C LEU A 67 34.11 6.44 -1.16
N VAL A 68 34.48 5.76 -2.25
CA VAL A 68 33.52 5.15 -3.19
C VAL A 68 32.68 4.08 -2.49
N ALA A 69 33.30 3.22 -1.68
CA ALA A 69 32.60 2.19 -0.92
C ALA A 69 31.62 2.82 0.08
N ALA A 70 32.02 3.85 0.81
CA ALA A 70 31.16 4.56 1.75
C ALA A 70 29.94 5.18 1.05
N ALA A 71 30.14 5.82 -0.10
CA ALA A 71 29.06 6.40 -0.90
C ALA A 71 28.07 5.33 -1.39
N ALA A 72 28.57 4.17 -1.83
CA ALA A 72 27.73 3.06 -2.26
C ALA A 72 26.87 2.51 -1.11
N VAL A 73 27.46 2.31 0.07
CA VAL A 73 26.74 1.86 1.27
C VAL A 73 25.66 2.85 1.67
N LEU A 74 25.97 4.15 1.69
CA LEU A 74 25.01 5.20 2.01
C LEU A 74 23.85 5.21 1.00
N GLY A 75 24.16 5.06 -0.29
CA GLY A 75 23.16 4.95 -1.36
C GLY A 75 22.22 3.76 -1.15
N VAL A 76 22.76 2.59 -0.81
CA VAL A 76 21.97 1.38 -0.51
C VAL A 76 21.10 1.57 0.72
N LEU A 77 21.64 2.19 1.78
CA LEU A 77 20.91 2.44 3.01
C LEU A 77 19.74 3.41 2.76
N VAL A 78 20.00 4.53 2.09
CA VAL A 78 18.98 5.50 1.71
C VAL A 78 17.94 4.86 0.80
N TRP A 79 18.36 4.02 -0.15
CA TRP A 79 17.43 3.28 -1.02
C TRP A 79 16.53 2.35 -0.22
N LYS A 80 17.10 1.55 0.70
CA LYS A 80 16.32 0.67 1.57
C LYS A 80 15.37 1.42 2.49
N LEU A 81 15.79 2.55 3.06
CA LEU A 81 14.94 3.40 3.91
C LEU A 81 13.83 4.09 3.11
N ARG A 82 14.06 4.35 1.82
CA ARG A 82 13.08 4.93 0.90
C ARG A 82 12.21 3.90 0.20
N GLN A 83 12.40 2.60 0.46
CA GLN A 83 11.47 1.58 -0.03
C GLN A 83 10.10 1.87 0.60
N PRO A 84 9.05 2.14 -0.21
CA PRO A 84 7.72 2.34 0.33
C PRO A 84 7.29 1.07 1.05
N LYS A 85 6.87 1.22 2.31
CA LYS A 85 6.41 0.10 3.12
C LYS A 85 5.20 -0.53 2.39
N PRO A 86 5.19 -1.85 2.16
CA PRO A 86 4.06 -2.49 1.49
C PRO A 86 2.81 -2.24 2.33
N VAL A 87 1.90 -1.42 1.81
CA VAL A 87 0.58 -1.23 2.39
C VAL A 87 -0.15 -2.54 2.14
N THR A 88 -0.31 -3.34 3.19
CA THR A 88 -1.24 -4.47 3.16
C THR A 88 -2.59 -3.93 2.69
N PRO A 89 -3.19 -4.49 1.62
CA PRO A 89 -4.50 -4.05 1.20
C PRO A 89 -5.44 -4.13 2.41
N PRO A 90 -6.18 -3.05 2.72
CA PRO A 90 -7.11 -3.07 3.85
C PRO A 90 -8.10 -4.21 3.64
N ASP A 91 -8.50 -4.85 4.74
CA ASP A 91 -9.53 -5.88 4.70
C ASP A 91 -10.77 -5.30 4.00
N PRO A 92 -11.35 -5.98 2.99
CA PRO A 92 -12.57 -5.51 2.33
C PRO A 92 -13.71 -5.26 3.33
N LEU A 93 -13.75 -6.00 4.45
CA LEU A 93 -14.72 -5.82 5.51
C LEU A 93 -14.53 -4.48 6.24
N ASP A 94 -13.30 -4.15 6.60
CA ASP A 94 -12.95 -2.88 7.25
C ASP A 94 -13.25 -1.68 6.35
N THR A 95 -12.96 -1.83 5.05
CA THR A 95 -13.22 -0.79 4.05
C THR A 95 -14.72 -0.51 3.93
N ALA A 96 -15.55 -1.55 3.81
CA ALA A 96 -17.00 -1.40 3.71
C ALA A 96 -17.61 -0.80 4.99
N ARG A 97 -17.06 -1.14 6.16
CA ARG A 97 -17.49 -0.55 7.44
C ARG A 97 -17.11 0.92 7.56
N GLN A 98 -15.92 1.30 7.09
CA GLN A 98 -15.51 2.71 7.02
C GLN A 98 -16.44 3.50 6.09
N MET A 99 -16.88 2.92 4.97
CA MET A 99 -17.85 3.55 4.08
C MET A 99 -19.18 3.82 4.78
N LEU A 100 -19.73 2.84 5.52
CA LEU A 100 -20.96 3.06 6.30
C LEU A 100 -20.77 4.13 7.39
N ARG A 101 -19.64 4.11 8.10
CA ARG A 101 -19.33 5.11 9.14
C ARG A 101 -19.16 6.53 8.58
N ALA A 102 -18.64 6.66 7.36
CA ALA A 102 -18.47 7.96 6.71
C ALA A 102 -19.81 8.64 6.33
N LEU A 103 -20.91 7.87 6.33
CA LEU A 103 -22.25 8.37 6.06
C LEU A 103 -22.98 8.85 7.33
N VAL A 104 -22.44 8.58 8.52
CA VAL A 104 -23.05 8.98 9.79
C VAL A 104 -23.12 10.51 9.90
N GLY A 105 -24.29 11.01 10.33
CA GLY A 105 -24.52 12.45 10.52
C GLY A 105 -24.80 13.24 9.24
N ARG A 106 -24.91 12.58 8.07
CA ARG A 106 -25.40 13.24 6.86
C ARG A 106 -26.93 13.39 6.89
N PRO A 107 -27.48 14.46 6.29
CA PRO A 107 -28.93 14.61 6.14
C PRO A 107 -29.47 13.49 5.26
N GLU A 108 -30.67 13.00 5.58
CA GLU A 108 -31.32 11.95 4.82
C GLU A 108 -31.88 12.52 3.52
N ASP A 109 -31.14 12.28 2.43
CA ASP A 109 -31.58 12.49 1.06
C ASP A 109 -31.64 11.16 0.31
N SER A 110 -32.15 11.18 -0.93
CA SER A 110 -32.18 9.99 -1.78
C SER A 110 -30.79 9.43 -2.08
N SER A 111 -29.76 10.29 -2.09
CA SER A 111 -28.37 9.89 -2.29
C SER A 111 -27.82 9.07 -1.11
N LEU A 112 -28.26 9.37 0.12
CA LEU A 112 -27.84 8.69 1.33
C LEU A 112 -28.43 7.28 1.38
N ALA A 113 -29.69 7.10 1.00
CA ALA A 113 -30.32 5.79 0.90
C ALA A 113 -29.60 4.90 -0.15
N ALA A 114 -29.26 5.47 -1.30
CA ALA A 114 -28.49 4.78 -2.33
C ALA A 114 -27.09 4.38 -1.83
N GLN A 115 -26.35 5.32 -1.25
CA GLN A 115 -25.00 5.08 -0.74
C GLN A 115 -24.99 4.08 0.42
N THR A 116 -25.96 4.15 1.33
CA THR A 116 -26.06 3.23 2.46
C THR A 116 -26.38 1.82 1.99
N SER A 117 -27.33 1.66 1.06
CA SER A 117 -27.66 0.34 0.51
C SER A 117 -26.48 -0.27 -0.28
N GLN A 118 -25.74 0.54 -1.04
CA GLN A 118 -24.53 0.09 -1.73
C GLN A 118 -23.43 -0.32 -0.76
N ALA A 119 -23.15 0.50 0.26
CA ALA A 119 -22.13 0.20 1.26
C ALA A 119 -22.48 -1.05 2.07
N LEU A 120 -23.76 -1.24 2.43
CA LEU A 120 -24.23 -2.44 3.12
C LEU A 120 -24.14 -3.68 2.23
N ARG A 121 -24.50 -3.60 0.95
CA ARG A 121 -24.32 -4.71 -0.02
C ARG A 121 -22.84 -5.10 -0.13
N GLN A 122 -21.93 -4.12 -0.19
CA GLN A 122 -20.49 -4.38 -0.21
C GLN A 122 -20.01 -5.05 1.09
N PHE A 123 -20.50 -4.59 2.24
CA PHE A 123 -20.19 -5.19 3.54
C PHE A 123 -20.62 -6.65 3.61
N ILE A 124 -21.85 -6.96 3.21
CA ILE A 124 -22.38 -8.32 3.18
C ILE A 124 -21.54 -9.22 2.27
N ARG A 125 -21.15 -8.73 1.09
CA ARG A 125 -20.30 -9.49 0.15
C ARG A 125 -18.94 -9.80 0.76
N ALA A 126 -18.31 -8.82 1.40
CA ALA A 126 -17.04 -9.02 2.09
C ALA A 126 -17.17 -10.01 3.24
N ALA A 127 -18.20 -9.86 4.09
CA ALA A 127 -18.42 -10.71 5.27
C ALA A 127 -18.72 -12.17 4.91
N LEU A 128 -19.41 -12.40 3.79
CA LEU A 128 -19.81 -13.73 3.34
C LEU A 128 -18.90 -14.28 2.24
N GLU A 129 -17.80 -13.61 1.95
CA GLU A 129 -16.83 -13.97 0.89
C GLU A 129 -17.52 -14.20 -0.47
N MET A 130 -18.58 -13.44 -0.74
CA MET A 130 -19.30 -13.50 -2.02
C MET A 130 -18.42 -12.84 -3.09
N GLY A 131 -18.07 -13.61 -4.12
CA GLY A 131 -17.19 -13.12 -5.19
C GLY A 131 -17.64 -11.82 -5.85
N GLU A 132 -16.74 -11.22 -6.62
CA GLU A 132 -16.86 -9.90 -7.26
C GLU A 132 -17.93 -9.80 -8.37
N VAL A 133 -18.64 -10.89 -8.69
CA VAL A 133 -19.67 -10.94 -9.74
C VAL A 133 -20.83 -9.98 -9.41
N GLU A 134 -21.17 -9.08 -10.34
CA GLU A 134 -22.39 -8.26 -10.28
C GLU A 134 -23.63 -9.16 -10.27
N ARG A 135 -24.47 -8.97 -9.26
CA ARG A 135 -25.73 -9.72 -9.08
C ARG A 135 -26.88 -8.74 -9.11
N THR A 136 -28.00 -9.18 -9.69
CA THR A 136 -29.25 -8.42 -9.61
C THR A 136 -29.76 -8.40 -8.16
N ALA A 137 -30.61 -7.43 -7.80
CA ALA A 137 -31.15 -7.34 -6.45
C ALA A 137 -31.87 -8.64 -6.02
N ALA A 138 -32.65 -9.24 -6.91
CA ALA A 138 -33.35 -10.50 -6.67
C ALA A 138 -32.39 -11.69 -6.48
N GLU A 139 -31.30 -11.75 -7.26
CA GLU A 139 -30.26 -12.78 -7.07
C GLU A 139 -29.55 -12.63 -5.73
N PHE A 140 -29.24 -11.40 -5.34
CA PHE A 140 -28.58 -11.10 -4.08
C PHE A 140 -29.44 -11.54 -2.89
N GLU A 141 -30.73 -11.21 -2.90
CA GLU A 141 -31.67 -11.67 -1.87
C GLU A 141 -31.79 -13.19 -1.83
N ALA A 142 -31.89 -13.85 -2.99
CA ALA A 142 -31.97 -15.31 -3.07
C ALA A 142 -30.71 -16.00 -2.51
N ILE A 143 -29.54 -15.41 -2.74
CA ILE A 143 -28.28 -15.88 -2.17
C ILE A 143 -28.27 -15.69 -0.65
N LEU A 144 -28.69 -14.53 -0.14
CA LEU A 144 -28.74 -14.26 1.30
C LEU A 144 -29.61 -15.28 2.04
N GLN A 145 -30.79 -15.59 1.49
CA GLN A 145 -31.72 -16.55 2.11
C GLN A 145 -31.22 -17.99 2.08
N ARG A 146 -30.32 -18.33 1.15
CA ARG A 146 -29.76 -19.68 1.00
C ARG A 146 -28.40 -19.84 1.67
N HIS A 147 -27.85 -18.78 2.26
CA HIS A 147 -26.49 -18.80 2.78
C HIS A 147 -26.41 -19.62 4.08
N PRO A 148 -25.62 -20.70 4.14
CA PRO A 148 -25.68 -21.68 5.24
C PRO A 148 -25.15 -21.14 6.58
N ARG A 149 -24.30 -20.10 6.55
CA ARG A 149 -23.76 -19.45 7.75
C ARG A 149 -24.66 -18.35 8.33
N LEU A 150 -25.78 -18.06 7.68
CA LEU A 150 -26.60 -16.90 8.00
C LEU A 150 -27.95 -17.34 8.56
N GLU A 151 -28.32 -16.79 9.71
CA GLU A 151 -29.60 -17.08 10.35
C GLU A 151 -30.76 -16.58 9.46
N PRO A 152 -31.83 -17.38 9.27
CA PRO A 152 -32.95 -17.00 8.39
C PRO A 152 -33.58 -15.64 8.72
N ASP A 153 -33.69 -15.31 10.01
CA ASP A 153 -34.26 -14.05 10.47
C ASP A 153 -33.36 -12.86 10.14
N LEU A 154 -32.04 -13.04 10.26
CA LEU A 154 -31.07 -12.02 9.87
C LEU A 154 -31.04 -11.84 8.34
N ALA A 155 -31.14 -12.93 7.57
CA ALA A 155 -31.21 -12.88 6.11
C ALA A 155 -32.38 -12.02 5.65
N ARG A 156 -33.54 -12.25 6.27
CA ARG A 156 -34.76 -11.52 6.00
C ARG A 156 -34.64 -10.05 6.39
N ALA A 157 -34.10 -9.74 7.57
CA ALA A 157 -33.90 -8.36 8.00
C ALA A 157 -32.97 -7.57 7.07
N LEU A 158 -31.89 -8.21 6.58
CA LEU A 158 -30.98 -7.60 5.60
C LEU A 158 -31.68 -7.35 4.25
N ALA A 159 -32.45 -8.32 3.75
CA ALA A 159 -33.19 -8.18 2.50
C ALA A 159 -34.27 -7.09 2.59
N ASP A 160 -35.06 -7.09 3.66
CA ASP A 160 -36.12 -6.10 3.89
C ASP A 160 -35.56 -4.68 3.98
N PHE A 161 -34.42 -4.50 4.66
CA PHE A 161 -33.74 -3.20 4.73
C PHE A 161 -33.27 -2.72 3.36
N LEU A 162 -32.65 -3.60 2.56
CA LEU A 162 -32.19 -3.24 1.21
C LEU A 162 -33.37 -2.87 0.29
N ARG A 163 -34.50 -3.59 0.44
CA ARG A 163 -35.73 -3.31 -0.30
C ARG A 163 -36.42 -2.01 0.15
N GLU A 164 -36.33 -1.64 1.42
CA GLU A 164 -36.81 -0.34 1.92
C GLU A 164 -35.99 0.82 1.33
N CYS A 165 -34.68 0.62 1.11
CA CYS A 165 -33.79 1.64 0.57
C CYS A 165 -33.99 1.89 -0.93
N GLU A 166 -34.33 0.88 -1.72
CA GLU A 166 -34.49 1.00 -3.18
C GLU A 166 -35.46 2.11 -3.61
N PRO A 167 -36.73 2.16 -3.17
CA PRO A 167 -37.64 3.22 -3.60
C PRO A 167 -37.17 4.61 -3.15
N ARG A 168 -36.48 4.71 -2.00
CA ARG A 168 -35.92 5.98 -1.50
C ARG A 168 -34.73 6.47 -2.30
N ALA A 169 -33.96 5.56 -2.90
CA ALA A 169 -32.84 5.90 -3.78
C ALA A 169 -33.29 6.57 -5.09
N PHE A 170 -34.50 6.25 -5.57
CA PHE A 170 -35.03 6.76 -6.83
C PHE A 170 -36.09 7.87 -6.67
N ALA A 171 -36.67 8.03 -5.48
CA ALA A 171 -37.62 9.10 -5.20
C ALA A 171 -36.90 10.42 -4.87
N PRO A 172 -37.35 11.58 -5.38
CA PRO A 172 -36.90 12.87 -4.88
C PRO A 172 -37.49 13.07 -3.48
N VAL A 173 -36.68 12.84 -2.45
CA VAL A 173 -37.06 13.07 -1.05
C VAL A 173 -36.39 14.36 -0.59
N PRO A 174 -37.14 15.35 -0.07
CA PRO A 174 -36.54 16.53 0.53
C PRO A 174 -35.67 16.14 1.73
N PRO A 175 -34.51 16.77 1.95
CA PRO A 175 -33.60 16.39 3.00
C PRO A 175 -34.28 16.50 4.37
N SER A 176 -34.40 15.37 5.06
CA SER A 176 -34.93 15.30 6.42
C SER A 176 -33.77 15.16 7.41
N PRO A 177 -33.87 15.66 8.66
CA PRO A 177 -32.95 15.27 9.71
C PRO A 177 -32.88 13.74 9.80
N SER A 178 -31.67 13.22 10.03
CA SER A 178 -31.30 11.80 9.93
C SER A 178 -32.25 10.90 10.72
N ALA A 179 -33.15 10.19 10.05
CA ALA A 179 -34.11 9.25 10.63
C ALA A 179 -33.51 7.86 10.93
N GLY A 180 -32.21 7.81 11.26
CA GLY A 180 -31.58 6.59 11.76
C GLY A 180 -31.26 5.54 10.68
N LEU A 181 -31.33 5.87 9.38
CA LEU A 181 -31.12 4.88 8.31
C LEU A 181 -29.71 4.27 8.32
N VAL A 182 -28.68 5.11 8.52
CA VAL A 182 -27.27 4.67 8.59
C VAL A 182 -27.02 3.87 9.87
N GLU A 183 -27.64 4.27 10.97
CA GLU A 183 -27.57 3.61 12.28
C GLU A 183 -28.22 2.21 12.22
N ARG A 184 -29.37 2.08 11.56
CA ARG A 184 -30.00 0.78 11.28
C ARG A 184 -29.11 -0.12 10.42
N ALA A 185 -28.46 0.43 9.39
CA ALA A 185 -27.52 -0.32 8.56
C ALA A 185 -26.30 -0.82 9.35
N LEU A 186 -25.74 0.04 10.21
CA LEU A 186 -24.63 -0.34 11.10
C LEU A 186 -25.04 -1.42 12.10
N ALA A 187 -26.23 -1.32 12.69
CA ALA A 187 -26.74 -2.34 13.60
C ALA A 187 -26.92 -3.71 12.91
N LEU A 188 -27.38 -3.72 11.66
CA LEU A 188 -27.48 -4.95 10.85
C LEU A 188 -26.09 -5.51 10.51
N ALA A 189 -25.13 -4.66 10.17
CA ALA A 189 -23.74 -5.07 9.93
C ALA A 189 -23.11 -5.69 11.18
N ASP A 190 -23.34 -5.11 12.36
CA ASP A 190 -22.84 -5.65 13.64
C ASP A 190 -23.47 -7.00 13.97
N ARG A 191 -24.78 -7.18 13.72
CA ARG A 191 -25.46 -8.48 13.87
C ARG A 191 -24.89 -9.55 12.93
N LEU A 192 -24.59 -9.18 11.69
CA LEU A 192 -23.98 -10.08 10.71
C LEU A 192 -22.58 -10.53 11.14
N GLU A 193 -21.74 -9.59 11.57
CA GLU A 193 -20.40 -9.91 12.05
C GLU A 193 -20.46 -10.81 13.30
N ALA A 194 -21.38 -10.52 14.22
CA ALA A 194 -21.59 -11.35 15.41
C ALA A 194 -22.05 -12.77 15.07
N ALA A 195 -22.97 -12.92 14.11
CA ALA A 195 -23.45 -14.23 13.67
C ALA A 195 -22.36 -15.07 12.98
N LEU A 196 -21.42 -14.42 12.28
CA LEU A 196 -20.32 -15.09 11.60
C LEU A 196 -19.13 -15.39 12.51
N ARG A 197 -19.08 -14.78 13.71
CA ARG A 197 -18.02 -15.04 14.68
C ARG A 197 -18.18 -16.46 15.25
N PRO A 198 -17.12 -17.29 15.21
CA PRO A 198 -17.19 -18.62 15.81
C PRO A 198 -17.44 -18.52 17.33
N PRO A 199 -18.20 -19.47 17.92
CA PRO A 199 -18.44 -19.48 19.36
C PRO A 199 -17.11 -19.60 20.12
N PRO A 200 -17.01 -18.98 21.31
CA PRO A 200 -15.80 -19.06 22.12
C PRO A 200 -15.46 -20.51 22.43
N ALA A 201 -14.16 -20.84 22.45
CA ALA A 201 -13.67 -22.21 22.62
C ALA A 201 -14.13 -22.88 23.94
N SER A 202 -14.65 -22.12 24.90
CA SER A 202 -15.21 -22.60 26.16
C SER A 202 -16.48 -23.45 26.03
N ASP A 203 -17.20 -23.35 24.91
CA ASP A 203 -18.42 -24.14 24.65
C ASP A 203 -18.16 -25.44 23.85
N ARG A 204 -16.89 -25.76 23.54
CA ARG A 204 -16.58 -27.05 22.92
C ARG A 204 -16.68 -28.16 23.98
N PRO A 205 -17.57 -29.16 23.83
CA PRO A 205 -17.60 -30.31 24.72
C PRO A 205 -16.23 -30.99 24.73
N ALA A 206 -15.72 -31.30 25.92
CA ALA A 206 -14.43 -31.94 26.10
C ALA A 206 -14.39 -33.26 25.29
N PRO A 207 -13.27 -33.57 24.61
CA PRO A 207 -13.14 -34.82 23.89
C PRO A 207 -13.35 -36.00 24.87
N PRO A 208 -14.10 -37.05 24.46
CA PRO A 208 -14.30 -38.20 25.32
C PRO A 208 -12.94 -38.82 25.68
N PRO A 209 -12.78 -39.37 26.91
CA PRO A 209 -11.54 -40.00 27.31
C PRO A 209 -11.23 -41.16 26.35
N ALA A 210 -10.00 -41.19 25.84
CA ALA A 210 -9.51 -42.31 25.04
C ALA A 210 -9.55 -43.58 25.89
N ALA A 211 -10.29 -44.58 25.40
CA ALA A 211 -10.37 -45.92 26.00
C ALA A 211 -9.15 -46.76 25.61
#